data_AF-A0A954ZEX1-F1
#
_entry.id   AF-A0A954ZEX1-F1
#
_cell.length_a   1.000
_cell.length_b   1.000
_cell.length_c   1.000
_cell.angle_alpha   90.00
_cell.angle_beta   90.00
_cell.angle_gamma   90.00
#
_symmetry.space_group_name_H-M   'P 1'
#
loop_
_entity.id
_entity.type
_entity.pdbx_description
1 polymer ?
#
loop_
_entity_poly.entity_id
_entity_poly.type
_entity_poly.pdbx_seq_one_letter_code
_entity_poly.pdbx_strand_id
1 'polypeptide(L)'
;MSTAHAGNAPLIDWIGDIGAWGNETNWLQGNVPDADSGEGARVANGGTAVVGAQVAPIECLVVEKGRVQIINKQTLGVVQTTEIVGPSATLGLNDGELFSPFTALLDGGAMRGEGRVVGQVVNQGLISPGDANQPFGRIDVDGDLQQGPNGLLEFQIASTFNGEFDQLRVSGRADLGGTLRVIASPDVVIAPGDAFLLMEAAQFTGSFENVQLISNSITKCFGWTCDDSGSLLLECFDVGDMNLDGVVDADDSSYFALALVDEDRYIEVTCGTTGFWIEPYCIGNCDGLNAFDFDDIAAFASQAGLSTAAVMAEIRALQSAVPEPSAAALAGASLLTLHGLRRRRSEADREGVAESSK
;
A
#
# COMPACT_ATOMS: atom_id res chain seq x y z
N MET A 1 -9.02 -13.46 11.87
CA MET A 1 -7.91 -13.97 12.70
C MET A 1 -8.05 -13.35 14.07
N SER A 2 -7.87 -14.14 15.14
CA SER A 2 -7.98 -13.68 16.53
C SER A 2 -6.95 -12.58 16.78
N THR A 3 -7.39 -11.35 17.02
CA THR A 3 -6.54 -10.30 17.58
C THR A 3 -6.07 -10.80 18.94
N ALA A 4 -4.76 -10.95 19.11
CA ALA A 4 -4.18 -11.24 20.42
C ALA A 4 -4.36 -9.97 21.25
N HIS A 5 -5.52 -9.82 21.90
CA HIS A 5 -5.71 -8.82 22.94
C HIS A 5 -4.56 -8.96 23.93
N ALA A 6 -3.95 -7.83 24.32
CA ALA A 6 -3.16 -7.71 25.53
C ALA A 6 -3.73 -8.66 26.58
N GLY A 7 -2.94 -9.66 26.99
CA GLY A 7 -3.39 -10.67 27.93
C GLY A 7 -3.95 -10.01 29.19
N ASN A 8 -4.60 -10.78 30.07
CA ASN A 8 -5.24 -10.30 31.30
C ASN A 8 -4.31 -9.59 32.33
N ALA A 9 -3.13 -9.11 31.92
CA ALA A 9 -2.22 -8.30 32.69
C ALA A 9 -2.89 -7.00 33.17
N PRO A 10 -2.75 -6.63 34.45
CA PRO A 10 -3.16 -5.30 34.92
C PRO A 10 -2.39 -4.21 34.18
N LEU A 11 -3.12 -3.25 33.61
CA LEU A 11 -2.55 -2.08 32.94
C LEU A 11 -2.38 -0.92 33.92
N ILE A 12 -1.19 -0.33 33.93
CA ILE A 12 -0.91 0.93 34.62
C ILE A 12 -0.95 2.06 33.60
N ASP A 13 -1.81 3.04 33.88
CA ASP A 13 -2.06 4.16 32.97
C ASP A 13 -0.97 5.23 33.07
N TRP A 14 -0.47 5.66 31.91
CA TRP A 14 0.29 6.89 31.79
C TRP A 14 -0.62 8.09 32.04
N ILE A 15 -0.22 8.95 32.99
CA ILE A 15 -0.92 10.18 33.38
C ILE A 15 -0.11 11.45 33.09
N GLY A 16 1.14 11.30 32.64
CA GLY A 16 2.00 12.44 32.31
C GLY A 16 1.59 13.15 31.01
N ASP A 17 1.98 14.41 30.88
CA ASP A 17 2.00 15.12 29.60
C ASP A 17 3.17 14.55 28.76
N ILE A 18 4.27 15.29 28.61
CA ILE A 18 5.54 14.74 28.08
C ILE A 18 6.43 14.39 29.26
N GLY A 19 6.89 13.14 29.35
CA GLY A 19 7.68 12.71 30.50
C GLY A 19 8.51 11.46 30.27
N ALA A 20 9.51 11.26 31.14
CA ALA A 20 10.33 10.06 31.13
C ALA A 20 9.54 8.84 31.62
N TRP A 21 9.69 7.71 30.92
CA TRP A 21 9.06 6.43 31.24
C TRP A 21 9.39 5.96 32.66
N GLY A 22 10.65 6.07 33.07
CA GLY A 22 11.11 5.64 34.39
C GLY A 22 10.72 6.55 35.56
N ASN A 23 9.98 7.64 35.32
CA ASN A 23 9.49 8.49 36.40
C ASN A 23 8.12 8.00 36.88
N GLU A 24 8.08 7.45 38.09
CA GLU A 24 6.89 6.89 38.72
C GLU A 24 5.73 7.89 38.82
N THR A 25 6.00 9.19 38.92
CA THR A 25 4.95 10.23 39.00
C THR A 25 4.14 10.36 37.71
N ASN A 26 4.63 9.82 36.60
CA ASN A 26 3.94 9.82 35.31
C ASN A 26 3.00 8.62 35.14
N TRP A 27 2.96 7.71 36.12
CA TRP A 27 2.12 6.52 36.10
C TRP A 27 1.05 6.61 37.18
N LEU A 28 -0.15 6.13 36.86
CA LEU A 28 -1.23 5.99 37.81
C LEU A 28 -0.74 5.11 38.97
N GLN A 29 -1.07 5.49 40.20
CA GLN A 29 -0.63 4.81 41.43
C GLN A 29 0.85 5.01 41.79
N GLY A 30 1.65 5.73 40.99
CA GLY A 30 3.02 6.08 41.35
C GLY A 30 4.00 4.91 41.23
N ASN A 31 3.77 3.97 40.32
CA ASN A 31 4.64 2.82 40.05
C ASN A 31 4.91 2.71 38.55
N VAL A 32 6.16 2.46 38.17
CA VAL A 32 6.53 2.16 36.77
C VAL A 32 6.14 0.70 36.48
N PRO A 33 5.40 0.41 35.40
CA PRO A 33 5.02 -0.97 35.05
C PRO A 33 6.23 -1.87 34.86
N ASP A 34 6.11 -3.12 35.32
CA ASP A 34 7.17 -4.15 35.28
C ASP A 34 6.59 -5.55 35.04
N ALA A 35 7.18 -6.28 34.09
CA ALA A 35 6.84 -7.67 33.77
C ALA A 35 7.08 -8.64 34.94
N ASP A 36 8.05 -8.38 35.82
CA ASP A 36 8.29 -9.22 37.01
C ASP A 36 7.08 -9.19 37.98
N SER A 37 6.30 -8.11 37.93
CA SER A 37 5.02 -7.96 38.65
C SER A 37 3.80 -8.34 37.81
N GLY A 38 4.02 -8.75 36.55
CA GLY A 38 2.97 -9.07 35.58
C GLY A 38 2.20 -7.85 35.07
N GLU A 39 2.80 -6.66 35.15
CA GLU A 39 2.13 -5.39 34.85
C GLU A 39 2.38 -4.95 33.40
N GLY A 40 1.34 -4.45 32.76
CA GLY A 40 1.41 -3.82 31.45
C GLY A 40 1.32 -2.29 31.53
N ALA A 41 1.71 -1.63 30.44
CA ALA A 41 1.63 -0.19 30.32
C ALA A 41 0.49 0.21 29.40
N ARG A 42 -0.26 1.26 29.76
CA ARG A 42 -1.23 1.87 28.86
C ARG A 42 -1.05 3.37 28.71
N VAL A 43 -0.99 3.86 27.48
CA VAL A 43 -1.06 5.30 27.16
C VAL A 43 -2.42 5.58 26.54
N ALA A 44 -3.35 6.11 27.34
CA ALA A 44 -4.72 6.43 26.91
C ALA A 44 -5.05 7.94 27.01
N ASN A 45 -4.06 8.76 27.37
CA ASN A 45 -4.14 10.21 27.37
C ASN A 45 -3.46 10.80 26.12
N GLY A 46 -3.46 12.13 25.96
CA GLY A 46 -2.80 12.80 24.83
C GLY A 46 -1.29 13.03 25.02
N GLY A 47 -0.68 12.43 26.04
CA GLY A 47 0.71 12.66 26.43
C GLY A 47 1.73 11.85 25.61
N THR A 48 3.01 12.06 25.92
CA THR A 48 4.16 11.35 25.35
C THR A 48 4.99 10.69 26.46
N ALA A 49 4.99 9.37 26.48
CA ALA A 49 5.88 8.57 27.33
C ALA A 49 7.23 8.35 26.62
N VAL A 50 8.33 8.81 27.24
CA VAL A 50 9.67 8.79 26.63
C VAL A 50 10.56 7.72 27.28
N VAL A 51 10.88 6.67 26.53
CA VAL A 51 11.87 5.66 26.87
C VAL A 51 13.25 6.18 26.45
N GLY A 52 13.82 7.05 27.30
CA GLY A 52 15.12 7.70 27.08
C GLY A 52 16.28 7.16 27.90
N ALA A 53 16.02 6.16 28.75
CA ALA A 53 17.00 5.40 29.51
C ALA A 53 16.56 3.93 29.55
N GLN A 54 17.42 3.05 30.07
CA GLN A 54 17.09 1.62 30.21
C GLN A 54 15.87 1.46 31.12
N VAL A 55 14.89 0.69 30.64
CA VAL A 55 13.66 0.35 31.37
C VAL A 55 13.57 -1.17 31.54
N ALA A 56 12.93 -1.62 32.61
CA ALA A 56 12.58 -3.03 32.76
C ALA A 56 11.55 -3.43 31.68
N PRO A 57 11.52 -4.69 31.24
CA PRO A 57 10.46 -5.19 30.38
C PRO A 57 9.09 -5.03 31.04
N ILE A 58 8.04 -4.89 30.23
CA ILE A 58 6.64 -4.86 30.66
C ILE A 58 5.88 -6.04 30.07
N GLU A 59 4.77 -6.43 30.69
CA GLU A 59 4.01 -7.60 30.24
C GLU A 59 3.36 -7.37 28.87
N CYS A 60 2.72 -6.21 28.70
CA CYS A 60 2.11 -5.76 27.45
C CYS A 60 2.14 -4.23 27.34
N LEU A 61 2.02 -3.71 26.12
CA LEU A 61 1.89 -2.28 25.84
C LEU A 61 0.60 -2.02 25.08
N VAL A 62 -0.21 -1.09 25.57
CA VAL A 62 -1.39 -0.58 24.84
C VAL A 62 -1.29 0.94 24.70
N VAL A 63 -1.32 1.45 23.48
CA VAL A 63 -1.37 2.89 23.19
C VAL A 63 -2.71 3.17 22.51
N GLU A 64 -3.65 3.75 23.23
CA GLU A 64 -4.98 4.10 22.71
C GLU A 64 -5.03 5.55 22.22
N LYS A 65 -4.14 6.40 22.76
CA LYS A 65 -3.94 7.80 22.43
C LYS A 65 -2.51 8.20 22.74
N GLY A 66 -2.11 9.38 22.27
CA GLY A 66 -0.80 9.94 22.62
C GLY A 66 0.33 9.16 21.97
N ARG A 67 1.51 9.17 22.61
CA ARG A 67 2.72 8.65 22.01
C ARG A 67 3.59 7.88 23.00
N VAL A 68 4.18 6.79 22.55
CA VAL A 68 5.39 6.21 23.15
C VAL A 68 6.56 6.55 22.24
N GLN A 69 7.58 7.23 22.77
CA GLN A 69 8.83 7.49 22.05
C GLN A 69 9.95 6.67 22.68
N ILE A 70 10.54 5.80 21.88
CA ILE A 70 11.83 5.20 22.17
C ILE A 70 12.87 6.10 21.54
N ILE A 71 13.93 6.43 22.27
CA ILE A 71 14.96 7.37 21.81
C ILE A 71 16.34 6.88 22.27
N ASN A 72 17.41 7.51 21.78
CA ASN A 72 18.78 7.32 22.28
C ASN A 72 19.23 5.85 22.31
N LYS A 73 18.83 5.05 21.31
CA LYS A 73 19.18 3.62 21.22
C LYS A 73 18.75 2.78 22.42
N GLN A 74 17.75 3.24 23.14
CA GLN A 74 17.15 2.47 24.22
C GLN A 74 16.22 1.41 23.67
N THR A 75 15.97 0.40 24.49
CA THR A 75 15.04 -0.68 24.17
C THR A 75 13.85 -0.62 25.13
N LEU A 76 12.63 -0.70 24.59
CA LEU A 76 11.46 -1.08 25.36
C LEU A 76 11.20 -2.57 25.14
N GLY A 77 11.33 -3.37 26.21
CA GLY A 77 10.99 -4.79 26.17
C GLY A 77 9.52 -5.02 26.52
N VAL A 78 8.82 -5.79 25.70
CA VAL A 78 7.43 -6.19 25.91
C VAL A 78 7.35 -7.71 25.81
N VAL A 79 6.82 -8.37 26.84
CA VAL A 79 6.85 -9.84 26.95
C VAL A 79 5.78 -10.49 26.08
N GLN A 80 4.59 -9.89 25.97
CA GLN A 80 3.48 -10.43 25.20
C GLN A 80 3.24 -9.64 23.92
N THR A 81 2.44 -8.57 24.00
CA THR A 81 1.94 -7.84 22.84
C THR A 81 2.09 -6.34 22.99
N THR A 82 2.31 -5.67 21.87
CA THR A 82 2.19 -4.22 21.71
C THR A 82 1.01 -3.91 20.81
N GLU A 83 0.05 -3.12 21.28
CA GLU A 83 -1.09 -2.65 20.50
C GLU A 83 -1.09 -1.13 20.41
N ILE A 84 -1.05 -0.59 19.20
CA ILE A 84 -1.20 0.84 18.92
C ILE A 84 -2.56 1.02 18.26
N VAL A 85 -3.53 1.56 18.99
CA VAL A 85 -4.94 1.54 18.64
C VAL A 85 -5.48 2.96 18.52
N GLY A 86 -6.05 3.30 17.36
CA GLY A 86 -6.72 4.56 17.16
C GLY A 86 -5.85 5.63 16.46
N PRO A 87 -6.49 6.63 15.81
CA PRO A 87 -5.81 7.57 14.91
C PRO A 87 -4.90 8.57 15.61
N SER A 88 -4.91 8.63 16.94
CA SER A 88 -4.05 9.51 17.74
C SER A 88 -3.00 8.74 18.54
N ALA A 89 -2.93 7.42 18.38
CA ALA A 89 -1.94 6.57 19.01
C ALA A 89 -0.70 6.48 18.12
N THR A 90 0.48 6.69 18.68
CA THR A 90 1.74 6.61 17.92
C THR A 90 2.83 5.91 18.71
N LEU A 91 3.49 4.95 18.08
CA LEU A 91 4.83 4.48 18.45
C LEU A 91 5.87 5.24 17.63
N GLY A 92 6.73 6.01 18.27
CA GLY A 92 7.87 6.67 17.63
C GLY A 92 9.17 5.96 18.00
N LEU A 93 9.91 5.46 17.01
CA LEU A 93 11.13 4.67 17.24
C LEU A 93 12.39 5.52 17.45
N ASN A 94 12.56 6.68 16.79
CA ASN A 94 13.68 7.65 16.93
C ASN A 94 15.06 7.04 17.33
N ASP A 95 15.57 6.12 16.53
CA ASP A 95 16.82 5.36 16.70
C ASP A 95 16.82 4.39 17.91
N GLY A 96 15.65 4.08 18.44
CA GLY A 96 15.38 3.12 19.50
C GLY A 96 14.90 1.77 18.99
N GLU A 97 14.73 0.83 19.92
CA GLU A 97 14.29 -0.54 19.65
C GLU A 97 13.04 -0.91 20.45
N LEU A 98 12.00 -1.40 19.79
CA LEU A 98 10.93 -2.14 20.44
C LEU A 98 11.24 -3.63 20.33
N PHE A 99 11.42 -4.31 21.46
CA PHE A 99 11.42 -5.77 21.50
C PHE A 99 10.02 -6.23 21.92
N SER A 100 9.24 -6.80 21.00
CA SER A 100 7.88 -7.25 21.28
C SER A 100 7.52 -8.41 20.36
N PRO A 101 7.24 -9.63 20.88
CA PRO A 101 6.94 -10.80 20.05
C PRO A 101 5.85 -10.55 19.01
N PHE A 102 4.89 -9.69 19.34
CA PHE A 102 3.80 -9.32 18.46
C PHE A 102 3.43 -7.84 18.63
N THR A 103 3.51 -7.08 17.54
CA THR A 103 3.10 -5.67 17.47
C THR A 103 1.97 -5.50 16.48
N ALA A 104 0.86 -4.91 16.91
CA ALA A 104 -0.29 -4.61 16.06
C ALA A 104 -0.59 -3.11 16.02
N LEU A 105 -0.69 -2.57 14.81
CA LEU A 105 -1.19 -1.23 14.53
C LEU A 105 -2.65 -1.38 14.11
N LEU A 106 -3.58 -0.85 14.89
CA LEU A 106 -5.02 -1.07 14.75
C LEU A 106 -5.77 0.27 14.69
N ASP A 107 -6.89 0.29 13.97
CA ASP A 107 -7.83 1.44 13.94
C ASP A 107 -7.16 2.80 13.67
N GLY A 108 -6.14 2.83 12.81
CA GLY A 108 -5.38 4.04 12.47
C GLY A 108 -4.19 4.36 13.38
N GLY A 109 -3.82 3.46 14.29
CA GLY A 109 -2.58 3.56 15.05
C GLY A 109 -1.35 3.65 14.14
N ALA A 110 -0.32 4.39 14.57
CA ALA A 110 0.84 4.68 13.73
C ALA A 110 2.16 4.22 14.36
N MET A 111 3.07 3.72 13.53
CA MET A 111 4.49 3.56 13.82
C MET A 111 5.31 4.49 12.93
N ARG A 112 6.16 5.31 13.55
CA ARG A 112 6.93 6.37 12.88
C ARG A 112 8.38 6.48 13.36
N GLY A 113 9.19 7.20 12.60
CA GLY A 113 10.59 7.50 12.89
C GLY A 113 11.55 6.47 12.29
N GLU A 114 12.80 6.51 12.75
CA GLU A 114 13.81 5.48 12.45
C GLU A 114 13.99 4.55 13.64
N GLY A 115 14.40 3.30 13.42
CA GLY A 115 14.73 2.37 14.50
C GLY A 115 14.34 0.93 14.19
N ARG A 116 14.23 0.11 15.24
CA ARG A 116 14.05 -1.34 15.08
C ARG A 116 12.86 -1.88 15.86
N VAL A 117 12.15 -2.84 15.27
CA VAL A 117 11.15 -3.66 15.95
C VAL A 117 11.57 -5.11 15.84
N VAL A 118 11.72 -5.80 16.97
CA VAL A 118 12.01 -7.23 17.01
C VAL A 118 10.72 -7.99 17.32
N GLY A 119 10.29 -8.85 16.40
CA GLY A 119 9.05 -9.63 16.48
C GLY A 119 8.12 -9.43 15.29
N GLN A 120 6.97 -10.10 15.31
CA GLN A 120 5.99 -10.00 14.23
C GLN A 120 5.26 -8.66 14.27
N VAL A 121 5.10 -8.01 13.12
CA VAL A 121 4.32 -6.78 12.98
C VAL A 121 3.07 -7.04 12.14
N VAL A 122 1.91 -6.62 12.63
CA VAL A 122 0.66 -6.56 11.88
C VAL A 122 0.27 -5.10 11.72
N ASN A 123 0.16 -4.64 10.47
CA ASN A 123 -0.23 -3.28 10.17
C ASN A 123 -1.66 -3.21 9.60
N GLN A 124 -2.59 -2.66 10.38
CA GLN A 124 -3.92 -2.22 9.96
C GLN A 124 -4.08 -0.69 10.14
N GLY A 125 -2.96 0.00 10.36
CA GLY A 125 -2.88 1.44 10.55
C GLY A 125 -1.82 2.02 9.63
N LEU A 126 -0.86 2.74 10.20
CA LEU A 126 0.19 3.41 9.42
C LEU A 126 1.58 2.97 9.86
N ILE A 127 2.41 2.56 8.91
CA ILE A 127 3.88 2.56 9.05
C ILE A 127 4.41 3.65 8.13
N SER A 128 5.13 4.60 8.70
CA SER A 128 5.78 5.69 7.96
C SER A 128 7.17 5.88 8.56
N PRO A 129 8.23 5.36 7.92
CA PRO A 129 9.58 5.71 8.33
C PRO A 129 9.76 7.23 8.33
N GLY A 130 10.63 7.71 9.21
CA GLY A 130 10.76 9.14 9.47
C GLY A 130 9.61 9.75 10.29
N ASP A 131 9.80 10.99 10.71
CA ASP A 131 8.84 11.78 11.45
C ASP A 131 9.03 13.29 11.18
N ALA A 132 8.31 14.14 11.91
CA ALA A 132 8.39 15.58 11.72
C ALA A 132 9.79 16.19 12.02
N ASN A 133 10.64 15.51 12.80
CA ASN A 133 11.98 15.97 13.17
C ASN A 133 13.07 15.33 12.30
N GLN A 134 12.83 14.13 11.80
CA GLN A 134 13.67 13.39 10.87
C GLN A 134 12.79 12.94 9.70
N PRO A 135 12.61 13.76 8.65
CA PRO A 135 11.59 13.54 7.61
C PRO A 135 11.80 12.25 6.82
N PHE A 136 13.02 11.72 6.84
CA PHE A 136 13.38 10.43 6.27
C PHE A 136 13.94 9.53 7.36
N GLY A 137 13.65 8.25 7.29
CA GLY A 137 14.16 7.27 8.23
C GLY A 137 14.11 5.85 7.68
N ARG A 138 14.73 4.96 8.44
CA ARG A 138 14.67 3.53 8.18
C ARG A 138 14.08 2.81 9.38
N ILE A 139 13.09 1.97 9.11
CA ILE A 139 12.56 1.02 10.10
C ILE A 139 13.04 -0.38 9.73
N ASP A 140 13.70 -1.05 10.68
CA ASP A 140 14.06 -2.46 10.58
C ASP A 140 13.06 -3.30 11.40
N VAL A 141 12.27 -4.13 10.73
CA VAL A 141 11.45 -5.19 11.34
C VAL A 141 12.25 -6.49 11.33
N ASP A 142 12.74 -6.91 12.50
CA ASP A 142 13.37 -8.20 12.68
C ASP A 142 12.32 -9.27 13.00
N GLY A 143 11.59 -9.66 11.97
CA GLY A 143 10.45 -10.59 12.01
C GLY A 143 9.66 -10.57 10.71
N ASP A 144 8.45 -11.14 10.75
CA ASP A 144 7.49 -11.07 9.65
C ASP A 144 6.66 -9.79 9.72
N LEU A 145 6.31 -9.23 8.57
CA LEU A 145 5.33 -8.15 8.43
C LEU A 145 4.06 -8.68 7.76
N GLN A 146 2.91 -8.48 8.40
CA GLN A 146 1.60 -8.65 7.79
C GLN A 146 0.98 -7.28 7.55
N GLN A 147 0.99 -6.83 6.30
CA GLN A 147 0.30 -5.62 5.86
C GLN A 147 -1.16 -5.96 5.54
N GLY A 148 -2.07 -5.47 6.37
CA GLY A 148 -3.50 -5.71 6.23
C GLY A 148 -4.17 -4.85 5.15
N PRO A 149 -5.44 -5.14 4.81
CA PRO A 149 -6.20 -4.37 3.82
C PRO A 149 -6.43 -2.91 4.23
N ASN A 150 -6.43 -2.61 5.53
CA ASN A 150 -6.50 -1.23 6.03
C ASN A 150 -5.12 -0.62 6.31
N GLY A 151 -4.05 -1.39 6.13
CA GLY A 151 -2.69 -0.95 6.37
C GLY A 151 -2.23 0.05 5.31
N LEU A 152 -1.49 1.06 5.76
CA LEU A 152 -0.80 2.04 4.92
C LEU A 152 0.70 1.95 5.20
N LEU A 153 1.48 1.72 4.13
CA LEU A 153 2.92 2.01 4.13
C LEU A 153 3.11 3.36 3.44
N GLU A 154 3.68 4.34 4.12
CA GLU A 154 3.93 5.68 3.60
C GLU A 154 5.43 5.95 3.56
N PHE A 155 5.96 6.29 2.38
CA PHE A 155 7.36 6.61 2.17
C PHE A 155 7.51 8.02 1.61
N GLN A 156 8.41 8.80 2.18
CA GLN A 156 8.79 10.12 1.71
C GLN A 156 10.06 10.04 0.87
N ILE A 157 10.12 10.84 -0.20
CA ILE A 157 11.28 10.94 -1.10
C ILE A 157 11.62 12.42 -1.27
N ALA A 158 12.89 12.79 -1.10
CA ALA A 158 13.41 14.12 -1.41
C ALA A 158 14.61 14.12 -2.34
N SER A 159 15.30 13.00 -2.52
CA SER A 159 16.30 12.79 -3.57
C SER A 159 16.63 11.30 -3.72
N THR A 160 17.43 10.96 -4.74
CA THR A 160 17.97 9.61 -4.95
C THR A 160 19.14 9.25 -4.03
N PHE A 161 19.64 10.18 -3.21
CA PHE A 161 20.69 9.88 -2.24
C PHE A 161 20.14 9.07 -1.06
N ASN A 162 20.84 7.99 -0.69
CA ASN A 162 20.51 7.21 0.50
C ASN A 162 20.46 8.12 1.75
N GLY A 163 19.36 8.01 2.51
CA GLY A 163 19.09 8.87 3.67
C GLY A 163 18.23 10.10 3.34
N GLU A 164 17.89 10.32 2.07
CA GLU A 164 16.95 11.36 1.62
C GLU A 164 15.65 10.76 1.06
N PHE A 165 15.40 9.48 1.40
CA PHE A 165 14.13 8.79 1.23
C PHE A 165 13.95 7.73 2.32
N ASP A 166 12.69 7.37 2.57
CA ASP A 166 12.32 6.38 3.57
C ASP A 166 12.62 4.96 3.14
N GLN A 167 12.94 4.10 4.13
CA GLN A 167 13.17 2.69 3.91
C GLN A 167 12.51 1.80 4.97
N LEU A 168 12.06 0.63 4.56
CA LEU A 168 11.54 -0.41 5.42
C LEU A 168 12.25 -1.73 5.13
N ARG A 169 12.92 -2.31 6.12
CA ARG A 169 13.52 -3.64 5.98
C ARG A 169 12.82 -4.64 6.86
N VAL A 170 12.41 -5.76 6.28
CA VAL A 170 11.80 -6.90 6.97
C VAL A 170 12.75 -8.08 6.87
N SER A 171 13.21 -8.62 8.00
CA SER A 171 14.14 -9.77 7.96
C SER A 171 13.46 -11.09 7.57
N GLY A 172 12.13 -11.17 7.76
CA GLY A 172 11.30 -12.31 7.40
C GLY A 172 10.41 -12.06 6.17
N ARG A 173 9.24 -12.67 6.17
CA ARG A 173 8.23 -12.53 5.10
C ARG A 173 7.44 -11.24 5.26
N ALA A 174 7.21 -10.52 4.16
CA ALA A 174 6.28 -9.42 4.07
C ALA A 174 5.05 -9.84 3.26
N ASP A 175 3.90 -9.97 3.91
CA ASP A 175 2.61 -10.24 3.29
C ASP A 175 1.91 -8.92 2.98
N LEU A 176 1.85 -8.54 1.71
CA LEU A 176 1.42 -7.24 1.22
C LEU A 176 -0.10 -7.20 0.98
N GLY A 177 -0.69 -6.05 1.33
CA GLY A 177 -2.10 -5.73 1.20
C GLY A 177 -2.32 -4.23 1.36
N GLY A 178 -3.56 -3.77 1.28
CA GLY A 178 -3.90 -2.39 1.57
C GLY A 178 -3.20 -1.39 0.66
N THR A 179 -2.67 -0.29 1.21
CA THR A 179 -2.15 0.84 0.43
C THR A 179 -0.64 1.04 0.59
N LEU A 180 0.05 1.23 -0.54
CA LEU A 180 1.36 1.87 -0.61
C LEU A 180 1.17 3.35 -0.97
N ARG A 181 1.79 4.26 -0.23
CA ARG A 181 1.84 5.67 -0.58
C ARG A 181 3.28 6.15 -0.63
N VAL A 182 3.60 6.85 -1.71
CA VAL A 182 4.88 7.52 -1.89
C VAL A 182 4.62 9.02 -2.02
N ILE A 183 5.32 9.81 -1.22
CA ILE A 183 5.21 11.28 -1.18
C ILE A 183 6.54 11.85 -1.63
N ALA A 184 6.59 12.35 -2.86
CA ALA A 184 7.74 13.09 -3.37
C ALA A 184 7.67 14.55 -2.88
N SER A 185 8.80 15.06 -2.38
CA SER A 185 8.93 16.45 -1.96
C SER A 185 8.69 17.38 -3.15
N PRO A 186 7.98 18.51 -3.00
CA PRO A 186 7.67 19.38 -4.15
C PRO A 186 8.91 19.89 -4.91
N ASP A 187 10.06 19.99 -4.26
CA ASP A 187 11.27 20.54 -4.86
C ASP A 187 12.21 19.45 -5.43
N VAL A 188 11.85 18.15 -5.32
CA VAL A 188 12.70 17.08 -5.86
C VAL A 188 12.59 17.03 -7.39
N VAL A 189 13.75 16.97 -8.05
CA VAL A 189 13.83 16.64 -9.48
C VAL A 189 14.23 15.18 -9.59
N ILE A 190 13.28 14.33 -9.95
CA ILE A 190 13.50 12.90 -10.19
C ILE A 190 13.57 12.70 -11.71
N ALA A 191 14.69 12.20 -12.19
CA ALA A 191 14.92 11.88 -13.59
C ALA A 191 14.40 10.48 -13.93
N PRO A 192 14.06 10.19 -15.21
CA PRO A 192 13.76 8.83 -15.64
C PRO A 192 14.96 7.90 -15.36
N GLY A 193 14.68 6.69 -14.89
CA GLY A 193 15.68 5.72 -14.45
C GLY A 193 16.20 5.94 -13.03
N ASP A 194 15.83 7.03 -12.35
CA ASP A 194 16.08 7.17 -10.92
C ASP A 194 15.25 6.12 -10.15
N ALA A 195 15.92 5.34 -9.31
CA ALA A 195 15.31 4.25 -8.56
C ALA A 195 15.52 4.39 -7.05
N PHE A 196 14.50 3.99 -6.28
CA PHE A 196 14.46 4.08 -4.82
C PHE A 196 14.14 2.71 -4.23
N LEU A 197 15.05 2.15 -3.44
CA LEU A 197 14.81 0.90 -2.71
C LEU A 197 14.00 1.21 -1.44
N LEU A 198 12.67 1.19 -1.58
CA LEU A 198 11.75 1.53 -0.50
C LEU A 198 11.64 0.40 0.52
N MET A 199 11.62 -0.84 0.06
CA MET A 199 11.44 -1.98 0.95
C MET A 199 12.34 -3.16 0.59
N GLU A 200 12.85 -3.84 1.62
CA GLU A 200 13.53 -5.12 1.50
C GLU A 200 12.81 -6.15 2.38
N ALA A 201 12.64 -7.38 1.88
CA ALA A 201 12.10 -8.51 2.64
C ALA A 201 12.82 -9.81 2.25
N ALA A 202 12.84 -10.82 3.12
CA ALA A 202 13.35 -12.14 2.72
C ALA A 202 12.45 -12.81 1.68
N GLN A 203 11.15 -12.48 1.71
CA GLN A 203 10.16 -12.91 0.73
C GLN A 203 8.98 -11.94 0.75
N PHE A 204 8.46 -11.59 -0.43
CA PHE A 204 7.15 -10.97 -0.57
C PHE A 204 6.07 -12.00 -0.87
N THR A 205 4.87 -11.76 -0.36
CA THR A 205 3.63 -12.44 -0.77
C THR A 205 2.53 -11.40 -0.88
N GLY A 206 1.49 -11.67 -1.69
CA GLY A 206 0.39 -10.72 -1.88
C GLY A 206 0.78 -9.52 -2.73
N SER A 207 -0.07 -8.50 -2.74
CA SER A 207 0.13 -7.25 -3.49
C SER A 207 -0.60 -6.10 -2.79
N PHE A 208 -0.19 -4.86 -3.05
CA PHE A 208 -0.99 -3.71 -2.64
C PHE A 208 -2.32 -3.69 -3.42
N GLU A 209 -3.41 -3.30 -2.75
CA GLU A 209 -4.71 -3.06 -3.38
C GLU A 209 -4.77 -1.65 -4.01
N ASN A 210 -3.96 -0.73 -3.48
CA ASN A 210 -3.88 0.64 -3.96
C ASN A 210 -2.43 1.14 -3.86
N VAL A 211 -1.96 1.82 -4.90
CA VAL A 211 -0.71 2.55 -4.84
C VAL A 211 -0.95 4.01 -5.17
N GLN A 212 -0.46 4.89 -4.31
CA GLN A 212 -0.67 6.32 -4.37
C GLN A 212 0.68 7.01 -4.51
N LEU A 213 0.83 7.78 -5.58
CA LEU A 213 1.94 8.69 -5.72
C LEU A 213 1.44 10.12 -5.52
N ILE A 214 2.07 10.84 -4.60
CA ILE A 214 1.85 12.27 -4.40
C ILE A 214 3.10 12.99 -4.87
N SER A 215 3.01 13.64 -6.04
CA SER A 215 4.08 14.40 -6.68
C SER A 215 3.49 15.63 -7.37
N ASN A 216 4.30 16.67 -7.59
CA ASN A 216 3.94 17.83 -8.40
C ASN A 216 4.38 17.71 -9.87
N SER A 217 5.08 16.63 -10.23
CA SER A 217 5.55 16.40 -11.59
C SER A 217 4.49 15.65 -12.39
N ILE A 218 3.87 16.33 -13.36
CA ILE A 218 2.89 15.74 -14.29
C ILE A 218 3.54 15.01 -15.47
N THR A 219 4.86 15.10 -15.63
CA THR A 219 5.60 14.48 -16.75
C THR A 219 6.34 13.21 -16.35
N LYS A 220 6.18 12.75 -15.11
CA LYS A 220 6.81 11.53 -14.58
C LYS A 220 5.75 10.59 -14.02
N CYS A 221 5.91 9.31 -14.26
CA CYS A 221 5.25 8.27 -13.48
C CYS A 221 6.29 7.41 -12.75
N PHE A 222 5.86 6.70 -11.72
CA PHE A 222 6.65 5.68 -11.05
C PHE A 222 6.03 4.30 -11.24
N GLY A 223 6.88 3.33 -11.59
CA GLY A 223 6.57 1.91 -11.52
C GLY A 223 7.24 1.28 -10.30
N TRP A 224 6.79 0.10 -9.89
CA TRP A 224 7.45 -0.67 -8.84
C TRP A 224 7.71 -2.12 -9.26
N THR A 225 8.72 -2.75 -8.66
CA THR A 225 9.09 -4.12 -9.00
C THR A 225 7.92 -5.09 -8.84
N CYS A 226 7.80 -5.99 -9.80
CA CYS A 226 6.76 -7.01 -9.84
C CYS A 226 7.20 -8.40 -9.44
N ASP A 227 8.46 -8.56 -9.05
CA ASP A 227 9.04 -9.84 -8.68
C ASP A 227 9.02 -10.08 -7.16
N ASP A 228 9.10 -11.35 -6.79
CA ASP A 228 9.26 -11.78 -5.40
C ASP A 228 10.74 -11.71 -4.96
N SER A 229 11.59 -10.91 -5.62
CA SER A 229 13.06 -10.94 -5.44
C SER A 229 13.53 -10.41 -4.07
N GLY A 230 12.59 -9.97 -3.23
CA GLY A 230 12.87 -9.43 -1.90
C GLY A 230 13.19 -7.94 -1.90
N SER A 231 13.04 -7.25 -3.04
CA SER A 231 13.14 -5.78 -3.14
C SER A 231 11.87 -5.15 -3.72
N LEU A 232 11.36 -4.11 -3.07
CA LEU A 232 10.41 -3.16 -3.64
C LEU A 232 11.19 -1.93 -4.10
N LEU A 233 11.56 -1.92 -5.39
CA LEU A 233 12.17 -0.76 -6.04
C LEU A 233 11.05 0.08 -6.64
N LEU A 234 11.10 1.39 -6.41
CA LEU A 234 10.29 2.37 -7.11
C LEU A 234 11.18 3.05 -8.16
N GLU A 235 10.80 3.00 -9.43
CA GLU A 235 11.57 3.60 -10.52
C GLU A 235 10.75 4.66 -11.25
N CYS A 236 11.40 5.77 -11.60
CA CYS A 236 10.80 6.89 -12.32
C CYS A 236 10.88 6.68 -13.83
N PHE A 237 9.78 6.94 -14.54
CA PHE A 237 9.65 6.86 -15.99
C PHE A 237 9.12 8.18 -16.55
N ASP A 238 9.42 8.44 -17.82
CA ASP A 238 8.76 9.52 -18.55
C ASP A 238 7.31 9.13 -18.85
N VAL A 239 6.39 10.07 -18.65
CA VAL A 239 5.03 9.91 -19.18
C VAL A 239 5.13 9.77 -20.71
N GLY A 240 4.46 8.76 -21.26
CA GLY A 240 4.52 8.37 -22.66
C GLY A 240 5.52 7.26 -22.99
N ASP A 241 6.44 6.89 -22.09
CA ASP A 241 7.36 5.74 -22.25
C ASP A 241 6.59 4.45 -21.94
N MET A 242 5.65 4.11 -22.81
CA MET A 242 4.68 3.05 -22.55
C MET A 242 5.31 1.66 -22.54
N ASN A 243 6.44 1.46 -23.21
CA ASN A 243 7.15 0.19 -23.24
C ASN A 243 8.24 0.07 -22.13
N LEU A 244 8.52 1.17 -21.41
CA LEU A 244 9.49 1.28 -20.31
C LEU A 244 10.94 1.03 -20.75
N ASP A 245 11.33 1.47 -21.94
CA ASP A 245 12.69 1.33 -22.47
C ASP A 245 13.58 2.58 -22.25
N GLY A 246 13.00 3.62 -21.65
CA GLY A 246 13.68 4.85 -21.28
C GLY A 246 13.61 5.95 -22.35
N VAL A 247 12.89 5.75 -23.46
CA VAL A 247 12.63 6.79 -24.46
C VAL A 247 11.16 6.82 -24.86
N VAL A 248 10.66 8.02 -25.21
CA VAL A 248 9.31 8.16 -25.78
C VAL A 248 9.42 8.24 -27.30
N ASP A 249 9.06 7.16 -28.00
CA ASP A 249 9.17 7.03 -29.44
C ASP A 249 8.04 6.21 -30.09
N ALA A 250 8.27 5.75 -31.32
CA ALA A 250 7.25 5.05 -32.09
C ALA A 250 6.89 3.66 -31.51
N ASP A 251 7.82 3.01 -30.82
CA ASP A 251 7.65 1.66 -30.28
C ASP A 251 6.67 1.64 -29.09
N ASP A 252 6.49 2.79 -28.42
CA ASP A 252 5.47 2.99 -27.37
C ASP A 252 4.04 2.91 -27.87
N SER A 253 3.79 3.17 -29.16
CA SER A 253 2.44 3.36 -29.67
C SER A 253 1.54 2.13 -29.54
N SER A 254 2.14 0.93 -29.65
CA SER A 254 1.42 -0.33 -29.47
C SER A 254 1.02 -0.57 -28.01
N TYR A 255 1.89 -0.17 -27.08
CA TYR A 255 1.65 -0.24 -25.64
C TYR A 255 0.66 0.82 -25.17
N PHE A 256 0.75 2.04 -25.71
CA PHE A 256 -0.24 3.10 -25.51
C PHE A 256 -1.64 2.63 -25.92
N ALA A 257 -1.74 2.05 -27.11
CA ALA A 257 -3.00 1.51 -27.62
C ALA A 257 -3.51 0.33 -26.78
N LEU A 258 -2.60 -0.54 -26.31
CA LEU A 258 -2.95 -1.65 -25.43
C LEU A 258 -3.50 -1.15 -24.09
N ALA A 259 -2.81 -0.20 -23.46
CA ALA A 259 -3.21 0.42 -22.21
C ALA A 259 -4.61 1.05 -22.26
N LEU A 260 -4.99 1.67 -23.38
CA LEU A 260 -6.34 2.23 -23.57
C LEU A 260 -7.44 1.18 -23.78
N VAL A 261 -7.10 0.01 -24.31
CA VAL A 261 -8.08 -1.01 -24.73
C VAL A 261 -8.22 -2.13 -23.69
N ASP A 262 -7.13 -2.46 -23.01
CA ASP A 262 -7.00 -3.56 -22.06
C ASP A 262 -5.87 -3.24 -21.06
N GLU A 263 -6.23 -2.50 -20.01
CA GLU A 263 -5.33 -2.07 -18.92
C GLU A 263 -4.66 -3.27 -18.24
N ASP A 264 -5.42 -4.31 -17.91
CA ASP A 264 -4.90 -5.53 -17.26
C ASP A 264 -3.83 -6.20 -18.12
N ARG A 265 -4.06 -6.28 -19.43
CA ARG A 265 -3.09 -6.87 -20.35
C ARG A 265 -1.84 -6.02 -20.52
N TYR A 266 -1.96 -4.70 -20.53
CA TYR A 266 -0.80 -3.81 -20.53
C TYR A 266 0.10 -4.08 -19.32
N ILE A 267 -0.50 -4.12 -18.13
CA ILE A 267 0.21 -4.35 -16.87
C ILE A 267 0.87 -5.73 -16.84
N GLU A 268 0.18 -6.78 -17.32
CA GLU A 268 0.76 -8.13 -17.40
C GLU A 268 1.98 -8.16 -18.33
N VAL A 269 1.91 -7.46 -19.46
CA VAL A 269 3.02 -7.39 -20.42
C VAL A 269 4.20 -6.64 -19.82
N THR A 270 4.00 -5.44 -19.29
CA THR A 270 5.10 -4.63 -18.73
C THR A 270 5.77 -5.34 -17.56
N CYS A 271 5.01 -5.89 -16.62
CA CYS A 271 5.62 -6.71 -15.56
C CYS A 271 6.41 -7.90 -16.14
N GLY A 272 5.86 -8.61 -17.13
CA GLY A 272 6.53 -9.77 -17.73
C GLY A 272 7.80 -9.44 -18.52
N THR A 273 7.91 -8.23 -19.08
CA THR A 273 9.04 -7.84 -19.94
C THR A 273 10.07 -6.98 -19.22
N THR A 274 9.64 -6.06 -18.36
CA THR A 274 10.52 -5.08 -17.70
C THR A 274 10.70 -5.36 -16.21
N GLY A 275 9.83 -6.18 -15.62
CA GLY A 275 9.85 -6.46 -14.19
C GLY A 275 9.16 -5.39 -13.33
N PHE A 276 8.41 -4.46 -13.94
CA PHE A 276 7.72 -3.39 -13.23
C PHE A 276 6.20 -3.45 -13.42
N TRP A 277 5.46 -3.29 -12.32
CA TRP A 277 4.07 -2.87 -12.34
C TRP A 277 4.03 -1.35 -12.50
N ILE A 278 3.26 -0.86 -13.47
CA ILE A 278 2.98 0.56 -13.62
C ILE A 278 1.54 0.74 -14.09
N GLU A 279 0.84 1.69 -13.49
CA GLU A 279 -0.57 1.94 -13.79
C GLU A 279 -0.70 2.69 -15.12
N PRO A 280 -1.49 2.21 -16.10
CA PRO A 280 -1.76 2.92 -17.36
C PRO A 280 -2.12 4.38 -17.17
N TYR A 281 -2.97 4.66 -16.18
CA TYR A 281 -3.44 6.00 -15.85
C TYR A 281 -2.31 7.00 -15.61
N CYS A 282 -1.20 6.56 -15.01
CA CYS A 282 -0.13 7.48 -14.65
C CYS A 282 0.81 7.75 -15.83
N ILE A 283 1.18 6.71 -16.60
CA ILE A 283 2.20 6.82 -17.64
C ILE A 283 1.60 7.21 -18.99
N GLY A 284 0.32 6.93 -19.22
CA GLY A 284 -0.40 7.27 -20.44
C GLY A 284 -1.04 8.67 -20.46
N ASN A 285 -1.16 9.35 -19.32
CA ASN A 285 -1.74 10.70 -19.23
C ASN A 285 -0.77 11.77 -19.74
N CYS A 286 -0.57 11.82 -21.05
CA CYS A 286 0.44 12.63 -21.72
C CYS A 286 0.12 14.12 -21.77
N ASP A 287 -1.15 14.53 -21.62
CA ASP A 287 -1.51 15.95 -21.59
C ASP A 287 -1.58 16.53 -20.16
N GLY A 288 -1.54 15.67 -19.15
CA GLY A 288 -1.58 16.01 -17.72
C GLY A 288 -2.95 16.51 -17.26
N LEU A 289 -3.99 16.32 -18.05
CA LEU A 289 -5.36 16.69 -17.76
C LEU A 289 -6.20 15.43 -17.52
N ASN A 290 -7.16 15.53 -16.60
CA ASN A 290 -8.14 14.48 -16.33
C ASN A 290 -7.51 13.08 -16.12
N ALA A 291 -8.18 12.04 -16.61
CA ALA A 291 -7.73 10.64 -16.54
C ALA A 291 -7.18 10.22 -17.90
N PHE A 292 -6.37 9.17 -17.91
CA PHE A 292 -5.87 8.58 -19.15
C PHE A 292 -7.02 8.12 -20.04
N ASP A 293 -7.25 8.82 -21.16
CA ASP A 293 -8.30 8.50 -22.11
C ASP A 293 -7.93 8.83 -23.57
N PHE A 294 -8.92 8.93 -24.45
CA PHE A 294 -8.70 9.18 -25.87
C PHE A 294 -8.21 10.61 -26.16
N ASP A 295 -8.38 11.57 -25.24
CA ASP A 295 -7.88 12.93 -25.40
C ASP A 295 -6.34 13.01 -25.32
N ASP A 296 -5.68 12.09 -24.61
CA ASP A 296 -4.22 11.97 -24.53
C ASP A 296 -3.52 11.61 -25.84
N ILE A 297 -4.23 11.01 -26.81
CA ILE A 297 -3.65 10.47 -28.05
C ILE A 297 -2.87 11.53 -28.82
N ALA A 298 -3.37 12.77 -28.85
CA ALA A 298 -2.71 13.85 -29.57
C ALA A 298 -1.41 14.29 -28.89
N ALA A 299 -1.39 14.35 -27.56
CA ALA A 299 -0.21 14.69 -26.77
C ALA A 299 0.85 13.60 -26.89
N PHE A 300 0.46 12.35 -26.69
CA PHE A 300 1.35 11.19 -26.88
C PHE A 300 1.94 11.16 -28.29
N ALA A 301 1.10 11.26 -29.33
CA ALA A 301 1.59 11.23 -30.71
C ALA A 301 2.61 12.34 -30.99
N SER A 302 2.38 13.55 -30.44
CA SER A 302 3.33 14.65 -30.58
C SER A 302 4.65 14.35 -29.86
N GLN A 303 4.62 13.72 -28.68
CA GLN A 303 5.80 13.38 -27.89
C GLN A 303 6.62 12.27 -28.56
N ALA A 304 5.96 11.23 -29.04
CA ALA A 304 6.54 10.08 -29.74
C ALA A 304 7.00 10.37 -31.18
N GLY A 305 6.80 11.59 -31.70
CA GLY A 305 7.13 11.93 -33.08
C GLY A 305 6.25 11.25 -34.13
N LEU A 306 5.02 10.88 -33.75
CA LEU A 306 4.03 10.20 -34.58
C LEU A 306 2.91 11.16 -35.04
N SER A 307 2.09 10.66 -35.98
CA SER A 307 0.80 11.29 -36.26
C SER A 307 -0.30 10.64 -35.41
N THR A 308 -1.29 11.43 -34.98
CA THR A 308 -2.50 10.90 -34.31
C THR A 308 -3.15 9.76 -35.10
N ALA A 309 -3.11 9.82 -36.43
CA ALA A 309 -3.65 8.78 -37.30
C ALA A 309 -2.91 7.44 -37.19
N ALA A 310 -1.61 7.48 -36.89
CA ALA A 310 -0.80 6.27 -36.68
C ALA A 310 -1.19 5.60 -35.35
N VAL A 311 -1.25 6.36 -34.25
CA VAL A 311 -1.68 5.82 -32.94
C VAL A 311 -3.11 5.27 -33.00
N MET A 312 -4.03 5.98 -33.67
CA MET A 312 -5.39 5.50 -33.89
C MET A 312 -5.48 4.24 -34.76
N ALA A 313 -4.48 3.95 -35.60
CA ALA A 313 -4.43 2.73 -36.38
C ALA A 313 -4.11 1.51 -35.49
N GLU A 314 -3.20 1.66 -34.53
CA GLU A 314 -2.87 0.62 -33.54
C GLU A 314 -4.08 0.29 -32.65
N ILE A 315 -4.79 1.31 -32.15
CA ILE A 315 -6.01 1.12 -31.34
C ILE A 315 -7.07 0.32 -32.14
N ARG A 316 -7.28 0.68 -33.42
CA ARG A 316 -8.23 -0.04 -34.27
C ARG A 316 -7.81 -1.48 -34.54
N ALA A 317 -6.50 -1.73 -34.69
CA ALA A 317 -5.99 -3.07 -34.90
C ALA A 317 -6.32 -3.96 -33.69
N LEU A 318 -6.08 -3.47 -32.46
CA LEU A 318 -6.41 -4.18 -31.23
C LEU A 318 -7.92 -4.40 -31.04
N GLN A 319 -8.74 -3.38 -31.30
CA GLN A 319 -10.20 -3.50 -31.22
C GLN A 319 -10.77 -4.52 -32.22
N SER A 320 -10.17 -4.63 -33.42
CA SER A 320 -10.59 -5.60 -34.43
C SER A 320 -10.16 -7.05 -34.13
N ALA A 321 -9.20 -7.23 -33.23
CA ALA A 321 -8.74 -8.54 -32.76
C ALA A 321 -9.66 -9.12 -31.67
N VAL A 322 -10.50 -8.29 -31.03
CA VAL A 322 -11.58 -8.73 -30.15
C VAL A 322 -12.72 -9.27 -31.03
N PRO A 323 -13.02 -10.58 -31.00
CA PRO A 323 -14.09 -11.10 -31.84
C PRO A 323 -15.42 -10.52 -31.34
N GLU A 324 -16.05 -9.65 -32.13
CA GLU A 324 -17.46 -9.36 -31.88
C GLU A 324 -18.21 -10.70 -31.90
N PRO A 325 -19.09 -10.98 -30.92
CA PRO A 325 -19.97 -12.13 -31.04
C PRO A 325 -20.72 -11.94 -32.34
N SER A 326 -20.44 -12.83 -33.32
CA SER A 326 -21.00 -12.70 -34.66
C SER A 326 -22.49 -12.37 -34.57
N ALA A 327 -23.02 -11.54 -35.47
CA ALA A 327 -24.45 -11.25 -35.50
C ALA A 327 -25.32 -12.54 -35.48
N ALA A 328 -24.77 -13.67 -35.92
CA ALA A 328 -25.35 -15.01 -35.79
C ALA A 328 -25.44 -15.52 -34.33
N ALA A 329 -24.45 -15.27 -33.48
CA ALA A 329 -24.46 -15.57 -32.05
C ALA A 329 -25.47 -14.69 -31.29
N LEU A 330 -25.55 -13.39 -31.61
CA LEU A 330 -26.56 -12.48 -31.04
C LEU A 330 -27.99 -12.82 -31.52
N ALA A 331 -28.16 -13.17 -32.79
CA ALA A 331 -29.44 -13.64 -33.33
C ALA A 331 -29.85 -15.01 -32.76
N GLY A 332 -28.89 -15.89 -32.50
CA GLY A 332 -29.10 -17.20 -31.87
C GLY A 332 -29.62 -17.09 -30.43
N ALA A 333 -29.04 -16.20 -29.62
CA ALA A 333 -29.53 -15.90 -28.27
C ALA A 333 -30.94 -15.27 -28.28
N SER A 334 -31.23 -14.43 -29.28
CA SER A 334 -32.55 -13.82 -29.49
C SER A 334 -33.62 -14.83 -29.94
N LEU A 335 -33.24 -15.81 -30.75
CA LEU A 335 -34.15 -16.88 -31.22
C LEU A 335 -34.44 -17.94 -30.15
N LEU A 336 -33.47 -18.25 -29.28
CA LEU A 336 -33.65 -19.18 -28.16
C LEU A 336 -34.58 -18.61 -27.07
N THR A 337 -34.51 -17.31 -26.80
CA THR A 337 -35.44 -16.62 -25.88
C THR A 337 -36.86 -16.53 -26.46
N LEU A 338 -37.01 -16.30 -27.78
CA LEU A 338 -38.31 -16.34 -28.46
C LEU A 338 -38.92 -17.76 -28.57
N HIS A 339 -38.10 -18.80 -28.77
CA HIS A 339 -38.58 -20.19 -28.74
C HIS A 339 -38.94 -20.65 -27.32
N GLY A 340 -38.20 -20.23 -26.30
CA GLY A 340 -38.52 -20.49 -24.89
C GLY A 340 -39.84 -19.85 -24.45
N LEU A 341 -40.11 -18.62 -24.90
CA LEU A 341 -41.38 -17.92 -24.64
C LEU A 341 -42.57 -18.54 -25.40
N ARG A 342 -42.36 -19.03 -26.63
CA ARG A 342 -43.41 -19.75 -27.38
C ARG A 342 -43.76 -21.11 -26.77
N ARG A 343 -42.79 -21.87 -26.24
CA ARG A 343 -43.06 -23.14 -25.55
C ARG A 343 -43.85 -22.95 -24.25
N ARG A 344 -43.46 -21.99 -23.41
CA ARG A 344 -44.16 -21.70 -22.15
C ARG A 344 -45.61 -21.25 -22.35
N ARG A 345 -45.93 -20.55 -23.45
CA ARG A 345 -47.31 -20.18 -23.78
C ARG A 345 -48.18 -21.38 -24.19
N SER A 346 -47.60 -22.39 -24.83
CA SER A 346 -48.34 -23.60 -25.24
C SER A 346 -48.58 -24.61 -24.12
N GLU A 347 -47.76 -24.58 -23.07
CA GLU A 347 -47.96 -25.42 -21.87
C GLU A 347 -49.03 -24.81 -20.94
N ALA A 348 -49.06 -23.48 -20.79
CA ALA A 348 -50.11 -22.79 -20.03
C ALA A 348 -51.51 -22.95 -20.67
N ASP A 349 -51.61 -22.96 -22.01
CA ASP A 349 -52.88 -23.23 -22.71
C ASP A 349 -53.32 -24.70 -22.63
N ARG A 350 -52.40 -25.64 -22.36
CA ARG A 350 -52.72 -27.07 -22.16
C ARG A 350 -53.16 -27.38 -20.73
N GLU A 351 -52.63 -26.70 -19.73
CA GLU A 351 -53.06 -26.84 -18.33
C GLU A 351 -54.42 -26.18 -18.07
N GLY A 352 -54.76 -25.07 -18.75
CA GLY A 352 -56.07 -24.42 -18.63
C GLY A 352 -57.26 -25.23 -19.18
N VAL A 353 -57.03 -26.21 -20.06
CA VAL A 353 -58.08 -27.08 -20.62
C VAL A 353 -58.34 -28.30 -19.73
N ALA A 354 -57.37 -28.72 -18.90
CA ALA A 354 -57.52 -29.87 -18.01
C ALA A 354 -58.34 -29.56 -16.74
N GLU A 355 -58.46 -28.30 -16.31
CA GLU A 355 -59.28 -27.89 -15.16
C GLU A 355 -60.76 -27.61 -15.51
N SER A 356 -61.15 -27.67 -16.80
CA SER A 356 -62.53 -27.41 -17.26
C SER A 356 -63.32 -28.66 -17.67
N SER A 357 -62.86 -29.87 -17.37
CA SER A 357 -63.63 -31.11 -17.62
C SER A 357 -63.80 -31.96 -16.36
N LYS A 358 -64.83 -31.59 -15.61
CA LYS A 358 -65.79 -32.55 -15.06
C LYS A 358 -66.81 -32.92 -16.14
#